data_AF-D2VTF0-F1
#
_entry.id   AF-D2VTF0-F1
#
_cell.length_a   1.000
_cell.length_b   1.000
_cell.length_c   1.000
_cell.angle_alpha   90.00
_cell.angle_beta   90.00
_cell.angle_gamma   90.00
#
_symmetry.space_group_name_H-M   'P 1'
#
loop_
_entity.id
_entity.type
_entity.pdbx_description
1 polymer ?
#
loop_
_entity_poly.entity_id
_entity_poly.type
_entity_poly.pdbx_seq_one_letter_code
_entity_poly.pdbx_strand_id
1 'polypeptide(L)'
;MSQQATIDSSSSPANMYFPVQTKISCLFEIEFLEKEKKVLAVNRLYKKVVNLPTNSDDIRVNPTIKIDGTCCLVRQEKLFKRYDRKLNASGSKKNKQFQKEISQGTADTNILQFDISKDFKEGPKGWIPCDSIAHLFTEENNSNVVSSQHLVGWIPVDSNDAADKWHSSAIVSINNEPHAIMLIPYFDQNDEQAKFSVEFRKLSSLENQTLELIGSKINGNVYNFPANEKQHFLVPHGWASYSWKASNAFLENVKELTVEKLKSWFEDESNIMSKSEGIVFHIMYKTEEGKDKEMLIKIHRHHLNLDWPLKGSAIPQFQYQLQWIEEVLRLKSENKL
;
A
#
# COMPACT_ATOMS: atom_id res chain seq x y z
N MET A 1 12.33 43.08 -19.17
CA MET A 1 12.84 41.88 -19.88
C MET A 1 13.25 40.88 -18.81
N SER A 2 12.29 40.09 -18.33
CA SER A 2 12.50 39.06 -17.31
C SER A 2 12.96 37.78 -17.99
N GLN A 3 14.10 37.25 -17.56
CA GLN A 3 14.57 35.93 -17.98
C GLN A 3 13.75 34.86 -17.24
N GLN A 4 13.11 34.02 -18.04
CA GLN A 4 12.41 32.81 -17.66
C GLN A 4 13.47 31.82 -17.13
N ALA A 5 13.40 31.45 -15.85
CA ALA A 5 14.13 30.31 -15.34
C ALA A 5 13.37 29.05 -15.78
N THR A 6 13.83 28.44 -16.87
CA THR A 6 13.55 27.05 -17.23
C THR A 6 14.12 26.15 -16.13
N ILE A 7 13.25 25.55 -15.32
CA ILE A 7 13.64 24.45 -14.44
C ILE A 7 13.71 23.20 -15.32
N ASP A 8 14.93 22.69 -15.45
CA ASP A 8 15.24 21.45 -16.16
C ASP A 8 14.44 20.27 -15.60
N SER A 9 13.71 19.61 -16.49
CA SER A 9 12.99 18.36 -16.26
C SER A 9 13.93 17.14 -16.40
N SER A 10 15.09 17.16 -15.73
CA SER A 10 16.07 16.07 -15.81
C SER A 10 16.17 15.30 -14.50
N SER A 11 15.76 14.03 -14.57
CA SER A 11 15.96 12.95 -13.60
C SER A 11 15.37 13.14 -12.20
N SER A 12 14.05 12.96 -12.08
CA SER A 12 13.53 12.33 -10.88
C SER A 12 14.23 10.97 -10.75
N PRO A 13 14.88 10.61 -9.62
CA PRO A 13 15.51 9.31 -9.47
C PRO A 13 14.46 8.26 -9.85
N ALA A 14 14.82 7.30 -10.72
CA ALA A 14 13.90 6.26 -11.19
C ALA A 14 13.05 5.79 -10.01
N ASN A 15 11.79 6.19 -10.04
CA ASN A 15 10.96 6.26 -8.85
C ASN A 15 10.76 4.84 -8.32
N MET A 16 11.46 4.50 -7.23
CA MET A 16 11.53 3.13 -6.70
C MET A 16 10.23 2.79 -5.98
N TYR A 17 9.24 2.35 -6.75
CA TYR A 17 7.92 1.96 -6.27
C TYR A 17 7.57 0.57 -6.79
N PHE A 18 7.25 -0.32 -5.85
CA PHE A 18 7.00 -1.73 -6.16
C PHE A 18 5.51 -2.01 -6.11
N PRO A 19 4.98 -2.81 -7.05
CA PRO A 19 3.59 -3.22 -7.00
C PRO A 19 3.31 -4.05 -5.74
N VAL A 20 2.12 -3.93 -5.18
CA VAL A 20 1.68 -4.76 -4.06
C VAL A 20 1.38 -6.17 -4.55
N GLN A 21 2.36 -7.06 -4.40
CA GLN A 21 2.27 -8.43 -4.88
C GLN A 21 1.88 -9.45 -3.80
N THR A 22 1.95 -9.06 -2.53
CA THR A 22 1.58 -9.89 -1.38
C THR A 22 0.99 -9.04 -0.25
N LYS A 23 0.48 -9.69 0.82
CA LYS A 23 0.23 -8.99 2.07
C LYS A 23 1.55 -8.45 2.62
N ILE A 24 1.64 -7.14 2.81
CA ILE A 24 2.85 -6.46 3.29
C ILE A 24 3.02 -6.74 4.79
N SER A 25 4.19 -7.25 5.18
CA SER A 25 4.55 -7.55 6.57
C SER A 25 4.86 -6.29 7.37
N CYS A 26 4.70 -6.37 8.69
CA CYS A 26 5.14 -5.30 9.59
C CYS A 26 6.68 -5.21 9.64
N LEU A 27 7.22 -4.01 9.88
CA LEU A 27 8.66 -3.75 10.09
C LEU A 27 9.20 -4.52 11.29
N PHE A 28 8.38 -4.63 12.33
CA PHE A 28 8.68 -5.38 13.53
C PHE A 28 7.88 -6.67 13.60
N GLU A 29 8.37 -7.62 14.39
CA GLU A 29 7.53 -8.71 14.88
C GLU A 29 6.33 -8.15 15.63
N ILE A 30 5.18 -8.81 15.46
CA ILE A 30 3.92 -8.39 16.07
C ILE A 30 3.38 -9.50 16.96
N GLU A 31 2.83 -9.11 18.10
CA GLU A 31 2.22 -10.01 19.06
C GLU A 31 0.77 -9.59 19.33
N PHE A 32 -0.10 -10.58 19.54
CA PHE A 32 -1.47 -10.35 19.95
C PHE A 32 -1.55 -10.31 21.48
N LEU A 33 -1.90 -9.15 22.03
CA LEU A 33 -2.15 -8.98 23.45
C LEU A 33 -3.60 -9.34 23.76
N GLU A 34 -3.83 -10.58 24.23
CA GLU A 34 -5.16 -11.12 24.51
C GLU A 34 -6.01 -10.21 25.42
N LYS A 35 -5.39 -9.65 26.46
CA LYS A 35 -6.07 -8.78 27.45
C LYS A 35 -6.67 -7.52 26.82
N GLU A 36 -5.95 -6.92 25.87
CA GLU A 36 -6.38 -5.68 25.20
C GLU A 36 -7.05 -5.95 23.85
N LYS A 37 -7.02 -7.19 23.36
CA LYS A 37 -7.43 -7.59 22.01
C LYS A 37 -6.76 -6.74 20.92
N LYS A 38 -5.47 -6.44 21.10
CA LYS A 38 -4.66 -5.62 20.18
C LYS A 38 -3.49 -6.40 19.60
N VAL A 39 -3.04 -5.99 18.42
CA VAL A 39 -1.80 -6.48 17.80
C VAL A 39 -0.76 -5.38 17.89
N LEU A 40 0.31 -5.60 18.65
CA LEU A 40 1.36 -4.61 18.88
C LEU A 40 2.71 -5.09 18.37
N ALA A 41 3.53 -4.14 17.92
CA ALA A 41 4.91 -4.34 17.55
C ALA A 41 5.77 -4.56 18.80
N VAL A 42 6.58 -5.62 18.76
CA VAL A 42 7.67 -5.84 19.70
C VAL A 42 8.90 -5.12 19.16
N ASN A 43 9.81 -4.66 20.01
CA ASN A 43 11.05 -4.00 19.56
C ASN A 43 12.06 -5.00 18.99
N ARG A 44 11.65 -5.76 17.98
CA ARG A 44 12.43 -6.75 17.24
C ARG A 44 12.06 -6.65 15.78
N LEU A 45 13.05 -6.39 14.93
CA LEU A 45 12.83 -6.30 13.49
C LEU A 45 12.32 -7.62 12.93
N TYR A 46 11.46 -7.53 11.93
CA TYR A 46 10.98 -8.70 11.21
C TYR A 46 12.13 -9.44 10.55
N LYS A 47 12.13 -10.77 10.60
CA LYS A 47 13.21 -11.65 10.12
C LYS A 47 13.74 -11.29 8.72
N LYS A 48 12.87 -10.89 7.78
CA LYS A 48 13.31 -10.48 6.43
C LYS A 48 14.13 -9.20 6.42
N VAL A 49 13.87 -8.27 7.35
CA VAL A 49 14.62 -7.02 7.52
C VAL A 49 15.96 -7.30 8.19
N VAL A 50 15.99 -8.19 9.19
CA VAL A 50 17.24 -8.65 9.83
C VAL A 50 18.17 -9.28 8.80
N ASN A 51 17.63 -10.09 7.90
CA ASN A 51 18.36 -10.80 6.85
C ASN A 51 18.74 -9.92 5.64
N LEU A 52 18.44 -8.62 5.65
CA LEU A 52 18.97 -7.71 4.64
C LEU A 52 20.51 -7.65 4.75
N PRO A 53 21.21 -7.35 3.65
CA PRO A 53 22.66 -7.17 3.64
C PRO A 53 23.16 -6.25 4.76
N THR A 54 24.40 -6.46 5.21
CA THR A 54 25.02 -5.59 6.21
C THR A 54 25.59 -4.32 5.60
N ASN A 55 26.04 -4.38 4.35
CA ASN A 55 26.55 -3.24 3.61
C ASN A 55 25.41 -2.30 3.20
N SER A 56 25.49 -1.03 3.60
CA SER A 56 24.49 -0.01 3.28
C SER A 56 24.41 0.28 1.79
N ASP A 57 25.52 0.15 1.04
CA ASP A 57 25.55 0.42 -0.40
C ASP A 57 24.74 -0.62 -1.21
N ASP A 58 24.48 -1.78 -0.60
CA ASP A 58 23.67 -2.86 -1.16
C ASP A 58 22.19 -2.71 -0.83
N ILE A 59 21.77 -1.63 -0.16
CA ILE A 59 20.39 -1.38 0.24
C ILE A 59 19.98 0.04 -0.14
N ARG A 60 18.84 0.17 -0.83
CA ARG A 60 18.17 1.45 -1.06
C ARG A 60 16.78 1.38 -0.45
N VAL A 61 16.43 2.38 0.35
CA VAL A 61 15.13 2.45 1.03
C VAL A 61 14.44 3.74 0.64
N ASN A 62 13.18 3.65 0.25
CA ASN A 62 12.31 4.80 0.05
C ASN A 62 11.09 4.66 0.97
N PRO A 63 11.04 5.40 2.09
CA PRO A 63 9.91 5.43 3.01
C PRO A 63 8.81 6.34 2.45
N THR A 64 7.57 5.85 2.41
CA THR A 64 6.45 6.54 1.77
C THR A 64 5.22 6.49 2.65
N ILE A 65 4.30 7.44 2.47
CA ILE A 65 3.03 7.45 3.20
C ILE A 65 2.29 6.14 2.96
N LYS A 66 1.82 5.49 4.02
CA LYS A 66 0.80 4.45 3.90
C LYS A 66 -0.55 5.11 3.67
N ILE A 67 -1.10 4.95 2.47
CA ILE A 67 -2.47 5.34 2.14
C ILE A 67 -3.42 4.20 2.55
N ASP A 68 -4.46 4.53 3.30
CA ASP A 68 -5.54 3.64 3.71
C ASP A 68 -6.67 3.67 2.68
N GLY A 69 -6.48 2.90 1.60
CA GLY A 69 -7.48 2.73 0.57
C GLY A 69 -7.83 1.26 0.32
N THR A 70 -8.60 1.04 -0.74
CA THR A 70 -8.74 -0.29 -1.34
C THR A 70 -7.77 -0.46 -2.49
N CYS A 71 -6.81 -1.37 -2.31
CA CYS A 71 -5.77 -1.61 -3.30
C CYS A 71 -6.36 -2.10 -4.63
N CYS A 72 -5.93 -1.47 -5.72
CA CYS A 72 -6.33 -1.75 -7.09
C CYS A 72 -5.10 -2.08 -7.94
N LEU A 73 -5.30 -2.74 -9.07
CA LEU A 73 -4.30 -2.98 -10.11
C LEU A 73 -4.84 -2.45 -11.43
N VAL A 74 -3.99 -1.81 -12.23
CA VAL A 74 -4.29 -1.58 -13.64
C VAL A 74 -3.59 -2.65 -14.48
N ARG A 75 -4.37 -3.36 -15.30
CA ARG A 75 -3.86 -4.40 -16.21
C ARG A 75 -4.74 -4.49 -17.45
N GLN A 76 -4.15 -4.67 -18.61
CA GLN A 76 -4.86 -4.75 -19.89
C GLN A 76 -5.87 -3.61 -20.07
N GLU A 77 -5.44 -2.38 -19.76
CA GLU A 77 -6.26 -1.16 -19.82
C GLU A 77 -7.56 -1.21 -18.99
N LYS A 78 -7.61 -2.06 -17.96
CA LYS A 78 -8.74 -2.19 -17.03
C LYS A 78 -8.29 -2.01 -15.59
N LEU A 79 -9.20 -1.49 -14.77
CA LEU A 79 -9.03 -1.47 -13.32
C LEU A 79 -9.46 -2.83 -12.75
N PHE A 80 -8.67 -3.36 -11.84
CA PHE A 80 -8.97 -4.53 -11.05
C PHE A 80 -9.00 -4.17 -9.57
N LYS A 81 -9.95 -4.73 -8.84
CA LYS A 81 -10.02 -4.63 -7.37
C LYS A 81 -9.29 -5.81 -6.75
N ARG A 82 -8.61 -5.57 -5.61
CA ARG A 82 -7.97 -6.65 -4.86
C ARG A 82 -9.00 -7.62 -4.28
N TYR A 83 -8.70 -8.90 -4.38
CA TYR A 83 -9.44 -9.96 -3.71
C TYR A 83 -8.47 -11.03 -3.19
N ASP A 84 -8.47 -11.22 -1.87
CA ASP A 84 -7.65 -12.22 -1.22
C ASP A 84 -8.49 -13.49 -1.00
N ARG A 85 -8.11 -14.60 -1.65
CA ARG A 85 -8.68 -15.91 -1.27
C ARG A 85 -8.20 -16.23 0.15
N LYS A 86 -9.16 -16.37 1.06
CA LYS A 86 -8.92 -16.70 2.47
C LYS A 86 -8.97 -18.21 2.68
N LEU A 87 -8.39 -18.66 3.79
CA LEU A 87 -8.56 -20.04 4.24
C LEU A 87 -10.04 -20.42 4.33
N ASN A 88 -10.35 -21.66 3.98
CA ASN A 88 -11.65 -22.28 4.24
C ASN A 88 -11.70 -22.86 5.66
N ALA A 89 -12.73 -23.64 5.99
CA ALA A 89 -12.87 -24.24 7.32
C ALA A 89 -11.73 -25.22 7.67
N SER A 90 -11.27 -26.02 6.69
CA SER A 90 -10.14 -26.94 6.85
C SER A 90 -8.85 -26.19 7.11
N GLY A 91 -8.49 -25.26 6.23
CA GLY A 91 -7.28 -24.44 6.39
C GLY A 91 -7.28 -23.65 7.69
N SER A 92 -8.44 -23.11 8.10
CA SER A 92 -8.57 -22.40 9.38
C SER A 92 -8.36 -23.32 10.58
N LYS A 93 -8.86 -24.56 10.54
CA LYS A 93 -8.63 -25.56 11.60
C LYS A 93 -7.15 -25.93 11.69
N LYS A 94 -6.51 -26.17 10.54
CA LYS A 94 -5.07 -26.45 10.44
C LYS A 94 -4.23 -25.30 11.02
N ASN A 95 -4.55 -24.06 10.67
CA ASN A 95 -3.88 -22.87 11.21
C ASN A 95 -4.02 -22.79 12.73
N LYS A 96 -5.24 -22.95 13.27
CA LYS A 96 -5.48 -22.92 14.73
C LYS A 96 -4.68 -24.00 15.48
N GLN A 97 -4.62 -25.21 14.94
CA GLN A 97 -3.85 -26.30 15.52
C GLN A 97 -2.35 -25.94 15.56
N PHE A 98 -1.81 -25.45 14.45
CA PHE A 98 -0.41 -25.05 14.38
C PHE A 98 -0.06 -23.88 15.31
N GLN A 99 -0.93 -22.87 15.43
CA GLN A 99 -0.74 -21.76 16.38
C GLN A 99 -0.69 -22.27 17.83
N LYS A 100 -1.50 -23.28 18.17
CA LYS A 100 -1.46 -23.93 19.48
C LYS A 100 -0.13 -24.66 19.71
N GLU A 101 0.37 -25.39 18.72
CA GLU A 101 1.66 -26.08 18.80
C GLU A 101 2.84 -25.11 18.97
N ILE A 102 2.85 -23.99 18.23
CA ILE A 102 3.84 -22.92 18.44
C ILE A 102 3.78 -22.40 19.87
N SER A 103 2.57 -22.09 20.38
CA SER A 103 2.40 -21.57 21.74
C SER A 103 2.88 -22.55 22.82
N GLN A 104 2.87 -23.84 22.51
CA GLN A 104 3.35 -24.92 23.37
C GLN A 104 4.83 -25.25 23.17
N GLY A 105 5.52 -24.56 22.25
CA GLY A 105 6.92 -24.82 21.91
C GLY A 105 7.15 -26.15 21.19
N THR A 106 6.11 -26.78 20.63
CA THR A 106 6.19 -28.10 19.99
C THR A 106 6.32 -28.04 18.47
N ALA A 107 6.23 -26.84 17.88
CA ALA A 107 6.42 -26.61 16.45
C ALA A 107 7.21 -25.32 16.19
N ASP A 108 8.06 -25.34 15.15
CA ASP A 108 8.70 -24.13 14.63
C ASP A 108 7.82 -23.47 13.57
N THR A 109 7.73 -22.15 13.65
CA THR A 109 7.00 -21.24 12.74
C THR A 109 7.30 -21.43 11.25
N ASN A 110 8.44 -22.03 10.89
CA ASN A 110 8.86 -22.21 9.50
C ASN A 110 8.14 -23.36 8.75
N ILE A 111 7.22 -24.08 9.40
CA ILE A 111 6.73 -25.38 8.90
C ILE A 111 5.28 -25.33 8.38
N LEU A 112 4.49 -24.28 8.65
CA LEU A 112 3.09 -24.26 8.22
C LEU A 112 2.97 -23.99 6.72
N GLN A 113 2.44 -24.99 6.02
CA GLN A 113 2.07 -24.92 4.63
C GLN A 113 0.58 -25.23 4.46
N PHE A 114 -0.08 -24.54 3.53
CA PHE A 114 -1.47 -24.72 3.16
C PHE A 114 -1.57 -25.20 1.73
N ASP A 115 -2.39 -26.21 1.48
CA ASP A 115 -2.69 -26.69 0.12
C ASP A 115 -3.71 -25.74 -0.53
N ILE A 116 -3.36 -25.16 -1.68
CA ILE A 116 -4.18 -24.18 -2.40
C ILE A 116 -5.58 -24.72 -2.72
N SER A 117 -5.68 -26.00 -3.07
CA SER A 117 -6.93 -26.65 -3.47
C SER A 117 -7.79 -27.06 -2.27
N LYS A 118 -7.16 -27.45 -1.16
CA LYS A 118 -7.86 -28.02 0.02
C LYS A 118 -8.10 -27.03 1.14
N ASP A 119 -7.20 -26.07 1.34
CA ASP A 119 -7.18 -25.21 2.52
C ASP A 119 -7.75 -23.80 2.26
N PHE A 120 -8.00 -23.42 1.00
CA PHE A 120 -8.53 -22.12 0.62
C PHE A 120 -9.95 -22.18 0.06
N LYS A 121 -10.65 -21.05 0.14
CA LYS A 121 -11.89 -20.83 -0.63
C LYS A 121 -11.54 -20.64 -2.10
N GLU A 122 -12.46 -21.01 -3.00
CA GLU A 122 -12.34 -20.64 -4.41
C GLU A 122 -12.46 -19.12 -4.58
N GLY A 123 -11.75 -18.61 -5.59
CA GLY A 123 -11.91 -17.22 -6.02
C GLY A 123 -13.20 -17.07 -6.84
N PRO A 124 -13.81 -15.88 -6.88
CA PRO A 124 -14.92 -15.62 -7.79
C PRO A 124 -14.48 -15.68 -9.26
N LYS A 125 -15.45 -15.74 -10.17
CA LYS A 125 -15.19 -15.76 -11.62
C LYS A 125 -14.34 -14.55 -12.03
N GLY A 126 -13.31 -14.81 -12.83
CA GLY A 126 -12.39 -13.77 -13.31
C GLY A 126 -11.30 -13.38 -12.30
N TRP A 127 -11.22 -14.05 -11.14
CA TRP A 127 -10.10 -13.87 -10.23
C TRP A 127 -8.78 -14.32 -10.88
N ILE A 128 -7.77 -13.47 -10.83
CA ILE A 128 -6.41 -13.78 -11.27
C ILE A 128 -5.43 -13.63 -10.09
N PRO A 129 -4.42 -14.51 -9.96
CA PRO A 129 -3.41 -14.38 -8.91
C PRO A 129 -2.54 -13.14 -9.12
N CYS A 130 -1.97 -12.61 -8.04
CA CYS A 130 -0.81 -11.71 -8.13
C CYS A 130 0.37 -12.40 -8.81
N ASP A 131 1.24 -11.63 -9.46
CA ASP A 131 2.37 -12.15 -10.24
C ASP A 131 3.33 -12.96 -9.37
N SER A 132 3.52 -12.55 -8.11
CA SER A 132 4.38 -13.28 -7.15
C SER A 132 3.93 -14.72 -6.87
N ILE A 133 2.64 -15.01 -7.06
CA ILE A 133 2.06 -16.34 -6.83
C ILE A 133 1.48 -16.96 -8.10
N ALA A 134 1.58 -16.30 -9.26
CA ALA A 134 0.96 -16.76 -10.50
C ALA A 134 1.49 -18.14 -10.93
N HIS A 135 2.79 -18.39 -10.72
CA HIS A 135 3.44 -19.67 -10.99
C HIS A 135 2.86 -20.85 -10.19
N LEU A 136 2.11 -20.61 -9.10
CA LEU A 136 1.44 -21.65 -8.32
C LEU A 136 0.12 -22.12 -8.94
N PHE A 137 -0.31 -21.46 -10.01
CA PHE A 137 -1.57 -21.73 -10.72
C PHE A 137 -1.34 -22.18 -12.16
N THR A 138 -0.11 -22.48 -12.55
CA THR A 138 0.23 -23.05 -13.86
C THR A 138 0.21 -24.56 -13.80
N GLU A 139 -0.14 -25.22 -14.91
CA GLU A 139 -0.22 -26.69 -15.00
C GLU A 139 1.13 -27.39 -14.78
N GLU A 140 2.25 -26.67 -14.97
CA GLU A 140 3.61 -27.21 -14.85
C GLU A 140 4.12 -27.29 -13.40
N ASN A 141 3.42 -26.72 -12.42
CA ASN A 141 3.90 -26.67 -11.04
C ASN A 141 3.35 -27.84 -10.19
N ASN A 142 4.24 -28.71 -9.74
CA ASN A 142 3.90 -29.85 -8.86
C ASN A 142 3.70 -29.44 -7.38
N SER A 143 3.99 -28.20 -7.00
CA SER A 143 3.86 -27.72 -5.62
C SER A 143 2.62 -26.84 -5.44
N ASN A 144 1.55 -27.43 -4.91
CA ASN A 144 0.29 -26.74 -4.60
C ASN A 144 0.24 -26.15 -3.18
N VAL A 145 1.39 -25.88 -2.55
CA VAL A 145 1.46 -25.44 -1.15
C VAL A 145 2.03 -24.04 -0.97
N VAL A 146 1.50 -23.29 -0.01
CA VAL A 146 1.94 -21.94 0.36
C VAL A 146 2.05 -21.76 1.87
N SER A 147 2.95 -20.91 2.34
CA SER A 147 3.04 -20.55 3.77
C SER A 147 2.15 -19.36 4.16
N SER A 148 1.53 -18.68 3.20
CA SER A 148 0.63 -17.55 3.45
C SER A 148 -0.79 -18.03 3.77
N GLN A 149 -1.48 -17.35 4.69
CA GLN A 149 -2.91 -17.56 4.98
C GLN A 149 -3.84 -16.84 3.99
N HIS A 150 -3.26 -16.09 3.05
CA HIS A 150 -3.98 -15.30 2.04
C HIS A 150 -3.31 -15.50 0.68
N LEU A 151 -4.11 -15.81 -0.34
CA LEU A 151 -3.68 -15.76 -1.74
C LEU A 151 -4.19 -14.46 -2.33
N VAL A 152 -3.30 -13.50 -2.52
CA VAL A 152 -3.64 -12.18 -3.06
C VAL A 152 -3.89 -12.30 -4.56
N GLY A 153 -4.95 -11.66 -5.04
CA GLY A 153 -5.24 -11.59 -6.46
C GLY A 153 -6.20 -10.46 -6.78
N TRP A 154 -6.71 -10.49 -8.00
CA TRP A 154 -7.37 -9.36 -8.64
C TRP A 154 -8.65 -9.82 -9.34
N ILE A 155 -9.69 -9.00 -9.30
CA ILE A 155 -10.93 -9.21 -10.04
C ILE A 155 -11.17 -7.97 -10.89
N PRO A 156 -11.51 -8.09 -12.18
CA PRO A 156 -11.81 -6.94 -13.01
C PRO A 156 -12.99 -6.16 -12.42
N VAL A 157 -12.89 -4.84 -12.42
CA VAL A 157 -13.98 -3.94 -12.05
C VAL A 157 -15.02 -3.96 -13.17
N ASP A 158 -16.28 -4.21 -12.82
CA ASP A 158 -17.40 -4.16 -13.75
C ASP A 158 -18.27 -2.93 -13.46
N SER A 159 -18.35 -2.00 -14.42
CA SER A 159 -19.16 -0.78 -14.28
C SER A 159 -20.66 -1.05 -14.16
N ASN A 160 -21.12 -2.24 -14.54
CA ASN A 160 -22.52 -2.66 -14.42
C ASN A 160 -22.82 -3.36 -13.08
N ASP A 161 -21.79 -3.75 -12.32
CA ASP A 161 -21.96 -4.36 -11.00
C ASP A 161 -22.09 -3.27 -9.92
N ALA A 162 -23.21 -3.29 -9.19
CA ALA A 162 -23.45 -2.37 -8.10
C ALA A 162 -22.42 -2.48 -6.96
N ALA A 163 -21.73 -3.63 -6.83
CA ALA A 163 -20.62 -3.81 -5.89
C ALA A 163 -19.38 -2.99 -6.28
N ASP A 164 -19.26 -2.62 -7.56
CA ASP A 164 -18.09 -1.96 -8.16
C ASP A 164 -18.29 -0.49 -8.45
N LYS A 165 -19.44 0.07 -8.10
CA LYS A 165 -19.77 1.49 -8.32
C LYS A 165 -18.72 2.48 -7.80
N TRP A 166 -18.02 2.18 -6.70
CA TRP A 166 -16.99 3.07 -6.15
C TRP A 166 -15.70 3.02 -6.96
N HIS A 167 -15.23 1.82 -7.33
CA HIS A 167 -14.10 1.66 -8.24
C HIS A 167 -14.39 2.30 -9.59
N SER A 168 -15.59 2.07 -10.11
CA SER A 168 -16.05 2.60 -11.40
C SER A 168 -16.11 4.13 -11.38
N SER A 169 -16.48 4.75 -10.25
CA SER A 169 -16.50 6.21 -10.14
C SER A 169 -15.13 6.87 -10.28
N ALA A 170 -14.04 6.13 -10.09
CA ALA A 170 -12.67 6.62 -10.27
C ALA A 170 -12.18 6.47 -11.73
N ILE A 171 -13.00 5.97 -12.66
CA ILE A 171 -12.68 5.83 -14.07
C ILE A 171 -13.63 6.69 -14.91
N VAL A 172 -13.09 7.35 -15.94
CA VAL A 172 -13.85 8.09 -16.96
C VAL A 172 -13.40 7.68 -18.35
N SER A 173 -14.21 7.94 -19.38
CA SER A 173 -13.85 7.67 -20.78
C SER A 173 -13.65 8.98 -21.52
N ILE A 174 -12.43 9.22 -22.01
CA ILE A 174 -12.07 10.41 -22.79
C ILE A 174 -11.67 9.92 -24.17
N ASN A 175 -12.34 10.40 -25.22
CA ASN A 175 -12.11 9.95 -26.60
C ASN A 175 -12.20 8.41 -26.76
N ASN A 176 -13.16 7.77 -26.08
CA ASN A 176 -13.35 6.32 -26.01
C ASN A 176 -12.21 5.53 -25.34
N GLU A 177 -11.29 6.20 -24.66
CA GLU A 177 -10.20 5.56 -23.93
C GLU A 177 -10.39 5.71 -22.42
N PRO A 178 -10.18 4.65 -21.63
CA PRO A 178 -10.39 4.71 -20.18
C PRO A 178 -9.25 5.46 -19.49
N HIS A 179 -9.63 6.40 -18.62
CA HIS A 179 -8.73 7.22 -17.82
C HIS A 179 -9.09 7.08 -16.34
N ALA A 180 -8.07 6.97 -15.50
CA ALA A 180 -8.20 7.05 -14.06
C ALA A 180 -8.26 8.52 -13.61
N ILE A 181 -9.15 8.82 -12.66
CA ILE A 181 -9.14 10.06 -11.89
C ILE A 181 -8.17 9.86 -10.72
N MET A 182 -7.01 10.47 -10.84
CA MET A 182 -5.90 10.30 -9.93
C MET A 182 -5.81 11.45 -8.94
N LEU A 183 -5.39 11.16 -7.71
CA LEU A 183 -4.79 12.14 -6.80
C LEU A 183 -3.29 11.88 -6.72
N ILE A 184 -2.51 12.77 -7.33
CA ILE A 184 -1.06 12.64 -7.44
C ILE A 184 -0.41 13.44 -6.32
N PRO A 185 0.36 12.80 -5.42
CA PRO A 185 1.07 13.51 -4.38
C PRO A 185 2.27 14.27 -4.98
N TYR A 186 2.51 15.47 -4.47
CA TYR A 186 3.72 16.25 -4.71
C TYR A 186 4.18 16.92 -3.42
N PHE A 187 5.46 17.27 -3.34
CA PHE A 187 5.98 18.05 -2.24
C PHE A 187 5.92 19.54 -2.58
N ASP A 188 5.16 20.30 -1.79
CA ASP A 188 5.19 21.75 -1.86
C ASP A 188 6.38 22.27 -1.05
N GLN A 189 7.37 22.83 -1.74
CA GLN A 189 8.57 23.35 -1.11
C GLN A 189 8.33 24.60 -0.27
N ASN A 190 7.30 25.39 -0.59
CA ASN A 190 7.01 26.63 0.15
C ASN A 190 6.34 26.32 1.49
N ASP A 191 5.44 25.35 1.49
CA ASP A 191 4.71 24.93 2.67
C ASP A 191 5.38 23.75 3.42
N GLU A 192 6.50 23.24 2.87
CA GLU A 192 7.20 22.04 3.34
C GLU A 192 6.29 20.83 3.62
N GLN A 193 5.28 20.62 2.78
CA GLN A 193 4.25 19.60 3.00
C GLN A 193 3.91 18.80 1.74
N ALA A 194 3.43 17.57 1.95
CA ALA A 194 2.85 16.78 0.88
C ALA A 194 1.46 17.33 0.52
N LYS A 195 1.26 17.67 -0.75
CA LYS A 195 -0.02 18.09 -1.33
C LYS A 195 -0.42 17.15 -2.45
N PHE A 196 -1.64 17.31 -2.95
CA PHE A 196 -2.20 16.46 -3.99
C PHE A 196 -2.81 17.30 -5.11
N SER A 197 -2.54 16.91 -6.35
CA SER A 197 -3.19 17.42 -7.55
C SER A 197 -4.13 16.36 -8.13
N VAL A 198 -5.18 16.82 -8.81
CA VAL A 198 -6.06 15.92 -9.58
C VAL A 198 -5.50 15.80 -11.00
N GLU A 199 -5.43 14.58 -11.51
CA GLU A 199 -5.05 14.30 -12.90
C GLU A 199 -5.96 13.25 -13.52
N PHE A 200 -6.24 13.38 -14.81
CA PHE A 200 -6.80 12.28 -15.61
C PHE A 200 -5.67 11.57 -16.33
N ARG A 201 -5.45 10.30 -16.00
CA ARG A 201 -4.36 9.50 -16.55
C ARG A 201 -4.90 8.29 -17.29
N LYS A 202 -4.51 8.13 -18.57
CA LYS A 202 -4.91 6.97 -19.38
C LYS A 202 -4.52 5.67 -18.69
N LEU A 203 -5.42 4.68 -18.63
CA LEU A 203 -5.12 3.42 -17.95
C LEU A 203 -3.93 2.68 -18.57
N SER A 204 -3.72 2.81 -19.89
CA SER A 204 -2.59 2.19 -20.57
C SER A 204 -1.21 2.69 -20.06
N SER A 205 -1.12 3.91 -19.51
CA SER A 205 0.13 4.42 -18.93
C SER A 205 0.32 4.00 -17.46
N LEU A 206 -0.68 3.34 -16.88
CA LEU A 206 -0.68 2.80 -15.52
C LEU A 206 -0.51 1.27 -15.49
N GLU A 207 -0.23 0.65 -16.63
CA GLU A 207 -0.15 -0.81 -16.76
C GLU A 207 0.80 -1.43 -15.72
N ASN A 208 0.32 -2.49 -15.05
CA ASN A 208 0.96 -3.20 -13.94
C ASN A 208 1.21 -2.38 -12.66
N GLN A 209 0.71 -1.15 -12.57
CA GLN A 209 0.79 -0.37 -11.33
C GLN A 209 -0.33 -0.76 -10.37
N THR A 210 0.02 -0.86 -9.09
CA THR A 210 -0.96 -0.93 -8.02
C THR A 210 -1.24 0.45 -7.46
N LEU A 211 -2.51 0.75 -7.18
CA LEU A 211 -3.01 2.04 -6.72
C LEU A 211 -3.87 1.85 -5.46
N GLU A 212 -4.15 2.91 -4.71
CA GLU A 212 -5.19 2.91 -3.67
C GLU A 212 -6.43 3.66 -4.15
N LEU A 213 -7.58 3.00 -4.12
CA LEU A 213 -8.87 3.69 -4.21
C LEU A 213 -9.18 4.34 -2.87
N ILE A 214 -9.54 5.62 -2.88
CA ILE A 214 -9.95 6.37 -1.69
C ILE A 214 -11.24 7.16 -1.96
N GLY A 215 -11.99 7.48 -0.91
CA GLY A 215 -13.17 8.33 -0.97
C GLY A 215 -14.15 8.08 0.18
N SER A 216 -15.33 8.69 0.10
CA SER A 216 -16.30 8.75 1.21
C SER A 216 -16.86 7.39 1.66
N LYS A 217 -16.73 6.35 0.81
CA LYS A 217 -17.22 5.00 1.07
C LYS A 217 -16.12 3.97 1.22
N ILE A 218 -14.87 4.41 1.32
CA ILE A 218 -13.70 3.52 1.41
C ILE A 218 -13.12 3.58 2.82
N ASN A 219 -12.85 2.40 3.40
CA ASN A 219 -12.16 2.20 4.68
C ASN A 219 -12.61 3.12 5.82
N GLY A 220 -13.92 3.35 5.95
CA GLY A 220 -14.44 4.21 7.03
C GLY A 220 -14.20 5.71 6.83
N ASN A 221 -13.77 6.13 5.63
CA ASN A 221 -13.59 7.53 5.25
C ASN A 221 -12.58 8.28 6.14
N VAL A 222 -11.41 7.67 6.37
CA VAL A 222 -10.36 8.24 7.25
C VAL A 222 -9.83 9.60 6.78
N TYR A 223 -10.09 9.97 5.52
CA TYR A 223 -9.70 11.24 4.89
C TYR A 223 -10.81 12.29 4.89
N ASN A 224 -11.93 12.01 5.54
CA ASN A 224 -13.02 12.95 5.80
C ASN A 224 -13.63 13.56 4.53
N PHE A 225 -13.80 12.76 3.47
CA PHE A 225 -14.61 13.15 2.32
C PHE A 225 -16.06 13.43 2.78
N PRO A 226 -16.79 14.37 2.16
CA PRO A 226 -18.20 14.57 2.45
C PRO A 226 -18.96 13.25 2.30
N ALA A 227 -19.84 12.93 3.25
CA ALA A 227 -20.49 11.61 3.30
C ALA A 227 -21.37 11.30 2.07
N ASN A 228 -21.82 12.35 1.36
CA ASN A 228 -22.59 12.28 0.12
C ASN A 228 -21.73 12.41 -1.15
N GLU A 229 -20.42 12.64 -1.03
CA GLU A 229 -19.50 12.70 -2.17
C GLU A 229 -19.44 11.34 -2.85
N LYS A 230 -19.67 11.31 -4.16
CA LYS A 230 -19.71 10.09 -4.98
C LYS A 230 -18.41 9.87 -5.74
N GLN A 231 -17.63 10.93 -5.95
CA GLN A 231 -16.35 10.86 -6.64
C GLN A 231 -15.31 10.18 -5.75
N HIS A 232 -14.70 9.14 -6.27
CA HIS A 232 -13.56 8.45 -5.67
C HIS A 232 -12.31 8.68 -6.51
N PHE A 233 -11.14 8.51 -5.90
CA PHE A 233 -9.86 8.80 -6.54
C PHE A 233 -8.93 7.61 -6.42
N LEU A 234 -8.06 7.44 -7.41
CA LEU A 234 -6.94 6.51 -7.35
C LEU A 234 -5.69 7.27 -6.94
N VAL A 235 -4.97 6.79 -5.94
CA VAL A 235 -3.71 7.36 -5.46
C VAL A 235 -2.58 6.41 -5.80
N PRO A 236 -1.48 6.88 -6.42
CA PRO A 236 -0.34 6.02 -6.66
C PRO A 236 0.34 5.64 -5.35
N HIS A 237 0.59 4.34 -5.19
CA HIS A 237 1.40 3.83 -4.10
C HIS A 237 2.84 4.29 -4.20
N GLY A 238 3.46 4.49 -3.05
CA GLY A 238 4.86 4.86 -2.96
C GLY A 238 5.16 6.32 -3.32
N TRP A 239 4.35 6.99 -4.12
CA TRP A 239 4.73 8.30 -4.66
C TRP A 239 4.93 9.40 -3.61
N ALA A 240 4.24 9.34 -2.47
CA ALA A 240 4.41 10.31 -1.41
C ALA A 240 5.59 9.94 -0.49
N SER A 241 6.82 10.29 -0.90
CA SER A 241 8.03 9.96 -0.14
C SER A 241 8.21 10.85 1.10
N TYR A 242 8.60 10.26 2.23
CA TYR A 242 9.03 10.99 3.41
C TYR A 242 10.42 11.63 3.23
N SER A 243 11.24 11.09 2.33
CA SER A 243 12.59 11.59 2.03
C SER A 243 12.60 12.95 1.34
N TRP A 244 11.44 13.47 0.93
CA TRP A 244 11.31 14.86 0.48
C TRP A 244 11.75 15.89 1.52
N LYS A 245 11.70 15.52 2.82
CA LYS A 245 12.19 16.36 3.91
C LYS A 245 13.42 15.72 4.56
N ALA A 246 14.54 16.45 4.59
CA ALA A 246 15.80 15.96 5.14
C ALA A 246 15.70 15.48 6.60
N SER A 247 14.81 16.09 7.40
CA SER A 247 14.57 15.67 8.80
C SER A 247 14.02 14.24 8.92
N ASN A 248 13.51 13.65 7.84
CA ASN A 248 13.01 12.28 7.80
C ASN A 248 14.01 11.28 7.24
N ALA A 249 15.23 11.69 6.86
CA ALA A 249 16.23 10.81 6.24
C ALA A 249 16.60 9.60 7.11
N PHE A 250 16.46 9.71 8.44
CA PHE A 250 16.69 8.58 9.35
C PHE A 250 15.76 7.37 9.07
N LEU A 251 14.61 7.57 8.42
CA LEU A 251 13.69 6.50 8.02
C LEU A 251 14.29 5.57 6.95
N GLU A 252 15.31 6.02 6.22
CA GLU A 252 15.99 5.20 5.21
C GLU A 252 16.87 4.12 5.86
N ASN A 253 17.28 4.32 7.12
CA ASN A 253 18.09 3.35 7.88
C ASN A 253 17.22 2.29 8.56
N VAL A 254 16.50 1.50 7.74
CA VAL A 254 15.46 0.56 8.21
C VAL A 254 15.95 -0.45 9.27
N LYS A 255 17.24 -0.80 9.25
CA LYS A 255 17.87 -1.73 10.22
C LYS A 255 18.16 -1.08 11.58
N GLU A 256 18.14 0.24 11.69
CA GLU A 256 18.41 1.00 12.92
C GLU A 256 17.15 1.62 13.55
N LEU A 257 16.00 1.40 12.92
CA LEU A 257 14.70 1.84 13.43
C LEU A 257 14.31 1.01 14.66
N THR A 258 13.86 1.70 15.69
CA THR A 258 13.29 1.09 16.89
C THR A 258 11.84 1.53 17.05
N VAL A 259 11.08 0.76 17.83
CA VAL A 259 9.69 1.09 18.18
C VAL A 259 9.61 2.48 18.82
N GLU A 260 10.54 2.82 19.71
CA GLU A 260 10.58 4.11 20.42
C GLU A 260 10.87 5.27 19.47
N LYS A 261 11.88 5.15 18.59
CA LYS A 261 12.20 6.19 17.61
C LYS A 261 11.01 6.50 16.71
N LEU A 262 10.33 5.46 16.22
CA LEU A 262 9.16 5.63 15.36
C LEU A 262 7.97 6.20 16.13
N LYS A 263 7.74 5.80 17.38
CA LYS A 263 6.71 6.41 18.24
C LYS A 263 6.95 7.91 18.39
N SER A 264 8.16 8.30 18.81
CA SER A 264 8.52 9.71 18.95
C SER A 264 8.35 10.47 17.64
N TRP A 265 8.73 9.89 16.50
CA TRP A 265 8.50 10.49 15.19
C TRP A 265 7.01 10.69 14.90
N PHE A 266 6.16 9.68 15.11
CA PHE A 266 4.71 9.75 14.89
C PHE A 266 4.01 10.75 15.84
N GLU A 267 4.58 11.01 17.01
CA GLU A 267 4.04 11.94 18.00
C GLU A 267 4.50 13.38 17.78
N ASP A 268 5.61 13.61 17.05
CA ASP A 268 6.15 14.94 16.76
C ASP A 268 5.10 15.83 16.05
N GLU A 269 4.56 16.80 16.77
CA GLU A 269 3.56 17.75 16.28
C GLU A 269 4.14 18.79 15.31
N SER A 270 5.45 19.03 15.36
CA SER A 270 6.13 19.95 14.44
C SER A 270 6.33 19.36 13.05
N ASN A 271 6.27 18.02 12.94
CA ASN A 271 6.37 17.30 11.69
C ASN A 271 4.99 16.89 11.18
N ILE A 272 4.40 17.65 10.25
CA ILE A 272 3.09 17.32 9.68
C ILE A 272 3.06 15.92 9.04
N MET A 273 4.19 15.44 8.54
CA MET A 273 4.32 14.10 7.94
C MET A 273 4.17 12.97 8.98
N SER A 274 4.34 13.26 10.27
CA SER A 274 4.09 12.33 11.38
C SER A 274 2.60 11.99 11.55
N LYS A 275 1.70 12.80 11.00
CA LYS A 275 0.24 12.66 11.13
C LYS A 275 -0.36 11.72 10.08
N SER A 276 0.44 10.76 9.62
CA SER A 276 0.01 9.71 8.69
C SER A 276 -0.52 8.48 9.43
N GLU A 277 -1.10 7.52 8.71
CA GLU A 277 -1.43 6.20 9.24
C GLU A 277 -0.22 5.41 9.75
N GLY A 278 0.88 5.58 9.03
CA GLY A 278 1.83 4.52 8.80
C GLY A 278 2.79 4.86 7.67
N ILE A 279 3.82 4.04 7.57
CA ILE A 279 4.89 4.15 6.58
C ILE A 279 4.97 2.85 5.82
N VAL A 280 5.15 2.92 4.50
CA VAL A 280 5.57 1.78 3.67
C VAL A 280 7.01 2.03 3.25
N PHE A 281 7.87 1.05 3.48
CA PHE A 281 9.27 1.07 3.07
C PHE A 281 9.41 0.25 1.80
N HIS A 282 9.80 0.92 0.72
CA HIS A 282 10.20 0.31 -0.54
C HIS A 282 11.69 0.04 -0.48
N ILE A 283 12.07 -1.23 -0.38
CA ILE A 283 13.46 -1.66 -0.18
C ILE A 283 13.94 -2.40 -1.41
N MET A 284 14.94 -1.84 -2.10
CA MET A 284 15.74 -2.56 -3.09
C MET A 284 17.03 -3.02 -2.42
N TYR A 285 17.44 -4.26 -2.62
CA TYR A 285 18.68 -4.75 -2.06
C TYR A 285 19.36 -5.79 -2.94
N LYS A 286 20.69 -5.86 -2.87
CA LYS A 286 21.47 -6.89 -3.58
C LYS A 286 21.66 -8.13 -2.72
N THR A 287 21.46 -9.30 -3.29
CA THR A 287 21.83 -10.56 -2.62
C THR A 287 23.34 -10.75 -2.59
N GLU A 288 23.82 -11.72 -1.81
CA GLU A 288 25.24 -12.14 -1.83
C GLU A 288 25.70 -12.59 -3.24
N GLU A 289 24.77 -13.08 -4.07
CA GLU A 289 24.99 -13.42 -5.49
C GLU A 289 24.99 -12.19 -6.42
N GLY A 290 24.84 -10.97 -5.89
CA GLY A 290 24.79 -9.73 -6.66
C GLY A 290 23.48 -9.47 -7.40
N LYS A 291 22.40 -10.21 -7.10
CA LYS A 291 21.09 -10.02 -7.75
C LYS A 291 20.25 -8.98 -7.02
N ASP A 292 19.65 -8.06 -7.76
CA ASP A 292 18.70 -7.11 -7.19
C ASP A 292 17.41 -7.83 -6.78
N LYS A 293 16.93 -7.49 -5.59
CA LYS A 293 15.66 -7.94 -5.02
C LYS A 293 14.89 -6.78 -4.45
N GLU A 294 13.57 -6.96 -4.39
CA GLU A 294 12.62 -5.96 -3.93
C GLU A 294 11.88 -6.49 -2.71
N MET A 295 11.60 -5.59 -1.77
CA MET A 295 10.83 -5.89 -0.58
C MET A 295 9.97 -4.69 -0.19
N LEU A 296 8.70 -4.98 0.12
CA LEU A 296 7.79 -4.05 0.78
C LEU A 296 7.63 -4.46 2.24
N ILE A 297 7.81 -3.49 3.14
CA ILE A 297 7.58 -3.62 4.59
C ILE A 297 6.79 -2.40 5.05
N LYS A 298 5.92 -2.54 6.05
CA LYS A 298 5.15 -1.41 6.57
C LYS A 298 5.25 -1.28 8.08
N ILE A 299 5.00 -0.09 8.61
CA ILE A 299 4.63 0.11 10.00
C ILE A 299 3.34 0.91 10.06
N HIS A 300 2.46 0.55 11.00
CA HIS A 300 1.19 1.22 11.22
C HIS A 300 1.16 1.75 12.64
N ARG A 301 0.61 2.95 12.86
CA ARG A 301 0.49 3.60 14.18
C ARG A 301 -0.12 2.70 15.24
N HIS A 302 -1.21 2.02 14.90
CA HIS A 302 -1.84 1.02 15.77
C HIS A 302 -0.88 -0.08 16.27
N HIS A 303 0.07 -0.56 15.47
CA HIS A 303 1.08 -1.52 15.95
C HIS A 303 2.02 -0.89 16.98
N LEU A 304 2.22 0.42 16.93
CA LEU A 304 2.96 1.17 17.94
C LEU A 304 2.06 1.59 19.13
N ASN A 305 0.84 1.07 19.24
CA ASN A 305 -0.15 1.48 20.23
C ASN A 305 -0.48 2.99 20.18
N LEU A 306 -0.38 3.59 19.00
CA LEU A 306 -0.77 4.97 18.76
C LEU A 306 -2.14 5.02 18.10
N ASP A 307 -2.94 6.00 18.50
CA ASP A 307 -4.22 6.29 17.85
C ASP A 307 -4.01 6.82 16.43
N TRP A 308 -5.02 6.62 15.59
CA TRP A 308 -5.11 7.38 14.35
C TRP A 308 -5.34 8.86 14.67
N PRO A 309 -4.72 9.80 13.96
CA PRO A 309 -4.94 11.24 14.13
C PRO A 309 -6.34 11.70 13.63
N LEU A 310 -7.45 11.07 14.08
CA LEU A 310 -8.83 11.41 13.64
C LEU A 310 -9.46 12.50 14.52
N LYS A 311 -8.87 12.83 15.68
CA LYS A 311 -9.51 13.67 16.71
C LYS A 311 -8.63 14.85 17.13
N GLY A 312 -9.17 16.07 17.01
CA GLY A 312 -8.55 17.30 17.53
C GLY A 312 -7.80 18.15 16.49
N SER A 313 -6.97 19.08 16.99
CA SER A 313 -6.21 20.09 16.23
C SER A 313 -5.14 19.53 15.28
N ALA A 314 -4.88 18.23 15.33
CA ALA A 314 -3.91 17.57 14.47
C ALA A 314 -4.57 17.17 13.15
N ILE A 315 -4.34 17.98 12.12
CA ILE A 315 -4.79 17.70 10.75
C ILE A 315 -4.08 16.40 10.29
N PRO A 316 -4.81 15.36 9.86
CA PRO A 316 -4.24 14.22 9.15
C PRO A 316 -3.33 14.72 8.02
N GLN A 317 -2.26 14.00 7.72
CA GLN A 317 -1.34 14.38 6.63
C GLN A 317 -2.07 14.59 5.29
N PHE A 318 -3.22 13.95 5.12
CA PHE A 318 -4.07 14.07 3.96
C PHE A 318 -5.54 14.13 4.39
N GLN A 319 -6.22 15.22 4.04
CA GLN A 319 -7.67 15.39 4.18
C GLN A 319 -8.27 15.82 2.86
N TYR A 320 -9.53 15.48 2.66
CA TYR A 320 -10.32 15.98 1.54
C TYR A 320 -10.22 17.50 1.40
N GLN A 321 -9.99 17.97 0.17
CA GLN A 321 -10.01 19.39 -0.18
C GLN A 321 -11.07 19.65 -1.24
N LEU A 322 -11.92 20.67 -1.03
CA LEU A 322 -12.99 21.05 -1.95
C LEU A 322 -12.47 21.30 -3.38
N GLN A 323 -11.29 21.91 -3.48
CA GLN A 323 -10.64 22.20 -4.77
C GLN A 323 -10.42 20.96 -5.65
N TRP A 324 -10.33 19.75 -5.08
CA TRP A 324 -10.19 18.54 -5.90
C TRP A 324 -11.46 18.26 -6.70
N ILE A 325 -12.64 18.51 -6.14
CA ILE A 325 -13.89 18.34 -6.88
C ILE A 325 -14.07 19.45 -7.92
N GLU A 326 -13.73 20.68 -7.58
CA GLU A 326 -13.71 21.80 -8.54
C GLU A 326 -12.81 21.47 -9.73
N GLU A 327 -11.63 20.90 -9.45
CA GLU A 327 -10.68 20.47 -10.48
C GLU A 327 -11.19 19.28 -11.31
N VAL A 328 -11.82 18.28 -10.68
CA VAL A 328 -12.49 17.19 -11.42
C VAL A 328 -13.56 17.75 -12.36
N LEU A 329 -14.38 18.69 -11.89
CA LEU A 329 -15.44 19.31 -12.69
C LEU A 329 -14.85 20.13 -13.85
N ARG A 330 -13.79 20.89 -13.61
CA ARG A 330 -13.04 21.61 -14.66
C ARG A 330 -12.52 20.65 -15.72
N LEU A 331 -11.83 19.58 -15.31
CA LEU A 331 -11.27 18.58 -16.23
C LEU A 331 -12.36 17.83 -17.00
N LYS A 332 -13.50 17.49 -16.37
CA LYS A 332 -14.66 16.91 -17.06
C LYS A 332 -15.22 17.86 -18.12
N SER A 333 -15.37 19.15 -17.80
CA SER A 333 -15.84 20.16 -18.74
C SER A 333 -14.91 20.30 -19.94
N GLU A 334 -13.59 20.32 -19.72
CA GLU A 334 -12.58 20.43 -20.79
C GLU A 334 -12.59 19.21 -21.73
N ASN A 335 -12.87 18.04 -21.19
CA ASN A 335 -12.93 16.78 -21.93
C ASN A 335 -14.35 16.41 -22.41
N LYS A 336 -15.34 17.30 -22.21
CA LYS A 336 -16.75 17.12 -22.61
C LYS A 336 -17.40 15.85 -22.02
N LEU A 337 -17.16 15.59 -20.73
CA LEU A 337 -17.67 14.45 -19.96
C LEU A 337 -18.95 14.74 -19.19
#